data_AF-A0A1Q3M481-F1
#
_entry.id   AF-A0A1Q3M481-F1
#
_cell.length_a   1.000
_cell.length_b   1.000
_cell.length_c   1.000
_cell.angle_alpha   90.00
_cell.angle_beta   90.00
_cell.angle_gamma   90.00
#
_symmetry.space_group_name_H-M   'P 1'
#
loop_
_entity.id
_entity.type
_entity.pdbx_description
1 polymer ?
#
loop_
_entity_poly.entity_id
_entity_poly.type
_entity_poly.pdbx_seq_one_letter_code
_entity_poly.pdbx_strand_id
1 'polypeptide(L)'
;MPVYIPNKETYVKYDISQIENATIKNIGESLGYKTCQLYIPSDSHNYGIPAIAFKLFSKEVVFAYVENGIEEEESVNRIIQYLRKFDLIESYKTCYSLRDSLREGINEECFTTDFMSSVLGIDIASNGSIESSLFGYNFIFRNGVLVDFMDSEGLSEKIRSWKDIAPHYYEKHKLLAENHFGINNPKVNKYLEMQAEAFSSISLESLKILNSHAPGANYAMFKLLFESPADTSLSIGELNDLSLAEIQKIVFFEK
;
A
#
# COMPACT_ATOMS: atom_id res chain seq x y z
N MET A 1 -13.50 12.12 24.93
CA MET A 1 -13.47 12.51 23.50
C MET A 1 -14.80 12.11 22.91
N PRO A 2 -15.58 13.03 22.34
CA PRO A 2 -16.79 12.69 21.62
C PRO A 2 -16.45 11.80 20.42
N VAL A 3 -17.35 10.86 20.14
CA VAL A 3 -17.29 9.96 19.00
C VAL A 3 -18.47 10.29 18.10
N TYR A 4 -18.23 10.34 16.81
CA TYR A 4 -19.23 10.63 15.80
C TYR A 4 -19.35 9.45 14.84
N ILE A 5 -20.58 9.10 14.48
CA ILE A 5 -20.88 8.05 13.49
C ILE A 5 -21.67 8.64 12.32
N PRO A 6 -21.58 8.05 11.11
CA PRO A 6 -22.39 8.49 9.98
C PRO A 6 -23.88 8.29 10.24
N ASN A 7 -24.69 9.24 9.76
CA ASN A 7 -26.13 9.19 9.74
C ASN A 7 -26.64 9.74 8.39
N LYS A 8 -26.62 8.89 7.36
CA LYS A 8 -27.07 9.13 5.97
C LYS A 8 -26.45 10.34 5.27
N GLU A 9 -26.72 11.54 5.76
CA GLU A 9 -26.32 12.83 5.19
C GLU A 9 -25.27 13.56 6.04
N THR A 10 -25.10 13.18 7.31
CA THR A 10 -24.21 13.88 8.25
C THR A 10 -23.57 12.93 9.26
N TYR A 11 -22.97 13.47 10.31
CA TYR A 11 -22.43 12.76 11.45
C TYR A 11 -23.15 13.16 12.72
N VAL A 12 -23.42 12.19 13.59
CA VAL A 12 -24.09 12.41 14.88
C VAL A 12 -23.23 11.87 16.01
N LYS A 13 -23.32 12.52 17.17
CA LYS A 13 -22.63 12.07 18.37
C LYS A 13 -23.14 10.70 18.80
N TYR A 14 -22.23 9.75 18.96
CA TYR A 14 -22.49 8.40 19.41
C TYR A 14 -22.30 8.30 20.93
N ASP A 15 -23.27 7.70 21.63
CA ASP A 15 -23.15 7.47 23.05
C ASP A 15 -22.24 6.28 23.33
N ILE A 16 -21.07 6.57 23.92
CA ILE A 16 -20.06 5.58 24.29
C ILE A 16 -20.09 5.24 25.79
N SER A 17 -21.09 5.72 26.54
CA SER A 17 -21.14 5.57 28.01
C SER A 17 -21.18 4.11 28.47
N GLN A 18 -21.67 3.20 27.63
CA GLN A 18 -21.77 1.76 27.92
C GLN A 18 -20.62 0.95 27.33
N ILE A 19 -19.68 1.58 26.62
CA ILE A 19 -18.55 0.90 25.99
C ILE A 19 -17.37 0.95 26.94
N GLU A 20 -17.01 -0.22 27.49
CA GLU A 20 -15.85 -0.36 28.35
C GLU A 20 -14.60 0.14 27.63
N ASN A 21 -13.82 1.02 28.28
CA ASN A 21 -12.57 1.55 27.76
C ASN A 21 -12.68 1.92 26.28
N ALA A 22 -13.58 2.87 25.93
CA ALA A 22 -13.92 3.34 24.59
C ALA A 22 -12.69 3.55 23.67
N THR A 23 -12.16 2.44 23.17
CA THR A 23 -10.99 2.28 22.33
C THR A 23 -11.48 2.05 20.92
N ILE A 24 -10.61 2.24 19.94
CA ILE A 24 -10.90 1.93 18.54
C ILE A 24 -11.53 0.54 18.38
N LYS A 25 -10.95 -0.46 19.04
CA LYS A 25 -11.43 -1.85 19.00
C LYS A 25 -12.85 -1.95 19.56
N ASN A 26 -13.07 -1.48 20.78
CA ASN A 26 -14.35 -1.69 21.47
C ASN A 26 -15.50 -0.89 20.82
N ILE A 27 -15.21 0.28 20.23
CA ILE A 27 -16.19 1.03 19.44
C ILE A 27 -16.46 0.33 18.11
N GLY A 28 -15.42 -0.18 17.43
CA GLY A 28 -15.60 -0.98 16.22
C GLY A 28 -16.52 -2.18 16.47
N GLU A 29 -16.25 -2.93 17.53
CA GLU A 29 -17.03 -4.09 17.94
C GLU A 29 -18.47 -3.72 18.32
N SER A 30 -18.68 -2.61 19.04
CA SER A 30 -20.03 -2.13 19.36
C SER A 30 -20.84 -1.72 18.13
N LEU A 31 -20.17 -1.37 17.04
CA LEU A 31 -20.75 -1.04 15.74
C LEU A 31 -20.82 -2.25 14.79
N GLY A 32 -20.42 -3.44 15.24
CA GLY A 32 -20.49 -4.69 14.47
C GLY A 32 -19.29 -4.97 13.57
N TYR A 33 -18.16 -4.30 13.77
CA TYR A 33 -16.93 -4.48 12.98
C TYR A 33 -15.83 -5.17 13.80
N LYS A 34 -15.10 -6.09 13.16
CA LYS A 34 -13.82 -6.61 13.69
C LYS A 34 -12.72 -5.56 13.46
N THR A 35 -11.69 -5.54 14.30
CA THR A 35 -10.58 -4.56 14.17
C THR A 35 -9.87 -4.64 12.82
N CYS A 36 -9.64 -5.86 12.29
CA CYS A 36 -9.05 -6.07 10.96
C CYS A 36 -9.94 -5.60 9.79
N GLN A 37 -11.20 -5.23 10.04
CA GLN A 37 -12.09 -4.61 9.05
C GLN A 37 -12.04 -3.08 9.09
N LEU A 38 -11.22 -2.49 9.98
CA LEU A 38 -11.08 -1.05 10.15
C LEU A 38 -9.73 -0.56 9.65
N TYR A 39 -9.76 0.62 9.05
CA TYR A 39 -8.58 1.34 8.61
C TYR A 39 -8.52 2.72 9.27
N ILE A 40 -7.37 3.10 9.82
CA ILE A 40 -7.17 4.36 10.53
C ILE A 40 -5.96 5.07 9.96
N PRO A 41 -6.16 6.07 9.09
CA PRO A 41 -5.06 6.85 8.55
C PRO A 41 -4.40 7.71 9.63
N SER A 42 -3.09 7.84 9.55
CA SER A 42 -2.29 8.58 10.54
C SER A 42 -2.35 10.11 10.39
N ASP A 43 -2.85 10.62 9.26
CA ASP A 43 -2.82 12.04 8.91
C ASP A 43 -4.04 12.84 9.40
N SER A 44 -5.06 12.18 9.94
CA SER A 44 -6.30 12.82 10.41
C SER A 44 -6.05 13.81 11.55
N HIS A 45 -5.02 13.58 12.36
CA HIS A 45 -4.61 14.47 13.45
C HIS A 45 -4.34 15.90 12.97
N ASN A 46 -3.87 16.08 11.74
CA ASN A 46 -3.60 17.40 11.16
C ASN A 46 -4.87 18.25 10.96
N TYR A 47 -6.04 17.64 11.09
CA TYR A 47 -7.36 18.25 10.94
C TYR A 47 -8.09 18.36 12.29
N GLY A 48 -7.40 18.14 13.41
CA GLY A 48 -8.03 18.09 14.73
C GLY A 48 -8.98 16.91 14.90
N ILE A 49 -8.74 15.82 14.16
CA ILE A 49 -9.45 14.54 14.23
C ILE A 49 -8.46 13.50 14.75
N PRO A 50 -8.45 13.22 16.06
CA PRO A 50 -7.44 12.34 16.62
C PRO A 50 -7.48 10.90 16.09
N ALA A 51 -8.62 10.43 15.61
CA ALA A 51 -8.67 9.21 14.83
C ALA A 51 -9.98 9.18 14.06
N ILE A 52 -9.93 8.67 12.84
CA ILE A 52 -11.11 8.37 12.03
C ILE A 52 -10.96 6.95 11.49
N ALA A 53 -11.94 6.12 11.75
CA ALA A 53 -11.97 4.74 11.31
C ALA A 53 -12.82 4.63 10.05
N PHE A 54 -12.25 4.05 9.01
CA PHE A 54 -12.92 3.67 7.77
C PHE A 54 -13.15 2.16 7.74
N LYS A 55 -14.14 1.69 6.99
CA LYS A 55 -14.15 0.27 6.59
C LYS A 55 -12.96 0.05 5.67
N LEU A 56 -12.13 -0.96 5.98
CA LEU A 56 -10.98 -1.33 5.17
C LEU A 56 -11.39 -1.52 3.70
N PHE A 57 -10.58 -1.02 2.77
CA PHE A 57 -10.83 -1.01 1.33
C PHE A 57 -11.92 -0.06 0.83
N SER A 58 -12.47 0.81 1.68
CA SER A 58 -13.48 1.79 1.28
C SER A 58 -13.21 3.19 1.83
N LYS A 59 -13.96 4.18 1.32
CA LYS A 59 -14.02 5.54 1.89
C LYS A 59 -15.15 5.70 2.90
N GLU A 60 -15.83 4.62 3.28
CA GLU A 60 -16.93 4.68 4.23
C GLU A 60 -16.38 4.82 5.65
N VAL A 61 -16.72 5.93 6.30
CA VAL A 61 -16.40 6.17 7.70
C VAL A 61 -17.27 5.24 8.56
N VAL A 62 -16.66 4.61 9.55
CA VAL A 62 -17.37 3.85 10.59
C VAL A 62 -17.60 4.76 11.80
N PHE A 63 -16.55 5.43 12.28
CA PHE A 63 -16.63 6.44 13.34
C PHE A 63 -15.45 7.41 13.29
N ALA A 64 -15.57 8.55 13.97
CA ALA A 64 -14.49 9.51 14.17
C ALA A 64 -14.43 9.99 15.62
N TYR A 65 -13.22 10.05 16.18
CA TYR A 65 -12.94 10.80 17.40
C TYR A 65 -12.67 12.26 17.06
N VAL A 66 -13.23 13.15 17.87
CA VAL A 66 -12.95 14.59 17.79
C VAL A 66 -12.44 15.07 19.15
N GLU A 67 -11.65 16.14 19.16
CA GLU A 67 -11.15 16.75 20.38
C GLU A 67 -12.30 17.23 21.29
N ASN A 68 -12.09 17.17 22.60
CA ASN A 68 -13.05 17.69 23.57
C ASN A 68 -13.14 19.22 23.48
N GLY A 69 -14.30 19.79 23.82
CA GLY A 69 -14.48 21.24 23.92
C GLY A 69 -14.72 21.95 22.58
N ILE A 70 -14.89 21.19 21.49
CA ILE A 70 -15.33 21.70 20.20
C ILE A 70 -16.85 21.54 20.09
N GLU A 71 -17.52 22.58 19.60
CA GLU A 71 -18.96 22.53 19.30
C GLU A 71 -19.28 21.45 18.26
N GLU A 72 -20.51 20.92 18.30
CA GLU A 72 -20.91 19.80 17.45
C GLU A 72 -20.81 20.13 15.95
N GLU A 73 -21.30 21.31 15.54
CA GLU A 73 -21.25 21.75 14.15
C GLU A 73 -19.82 21.83 13.61
N GLU A 74 -18.89 22.37 14.40
CA GLU A 74 -17.47 22.47 14.04
C GLU A 74 -16.81 21.09 13.98
N SER A 75 -17.18 20.17 14.87
CA SER A 75 -16.71 18.78 14.85
C SER A 75 -17.09 18.08 13.53
N VAL A 76 -18.34 18.23 13.10
CA VAL A 76 -18.84 17.67 11.83
C VAL A 76 -18.15 18.32 10.63
N ASN A 77 -17.95 19.64 10.64
CA ASN A 77 -17.26 20.35 9.58
C ASN A 77 -15.82 19.86 9.40
N ARG A 78 -15.08 19.59 10.48
CA ARG A 78 -13.72 19.03 10.41
C ARG A 78 -13.70 17.66 9.76
N ILE A 79 -14.62 16.77 10.15
CA ILE A 79 -14.76 15.45 9.54
C ILE A 79 -14.98 15.59 8.03
N ILE A 80 -15.93 16.43 7.61
CA ILE A 80 -16.22 16.67 6.18
C ILE A 80 -15.02 17.25 5.45
N GLN A 81 -14.29 18.19 6.05
CA GLN A 81 -13.09 18.78 5.44
C GLN A 81 -11.97 17.76 5.23
N TYR A 82 -11.76 16.87 6.20
CA TYR A 82 -10.80 15.77 6.08
C TYR A 82 -11.18 14.83 4.93
N LEU A 83 -12.44 14.41 4.89
CA LEU A 83 -12.95 13.48 3.87
C LEU A 83 -12.86 14.01 2.44
N ARG A 84 -12.98 15.33 2.25
CA ARG A 84 -12.80 15.96 0.93
C ARG A 84 -11.38 15.84 0.39
N LYS A 85 -10.39 15.67 1.27
CA LYS A 85 -8.96 15.55 0.92
C LYS A 85 -8.44 14.12 0.99
N PHE A 86 -9.15 13.24 1.69
CA PHE A 86 -8.74 11.86 1.88
C PHE A 86 -8.75 11.07 0.56
N ASP A 87 -7.59 10.55 0.20
CA ASP A 87 -7.43 9.60 -0.91
C ASP A 87 -6.99 8.24 -0.36
N LEU A 88 -7.90 7.28 -0.45
CA LEU A 88 -7.69 5.91 0.02
C LEU A 88 -6.50 5.23 -0.66
N ILE A 89 -6.35 5.41 -1.97
CA ILE A 89 -5.30 4.74 -2.75
C ILE A 89 -3.94 5.33 -2.40
N GLU A 90 -3.85 6.66 -2.27
CA GLU A 90 -2.62 7.32 -1.83
C GLU A 90 -2.24 6.90 -0.40
N SER A 91 -3.22 6.75 0.49
CA SER A 91 -2.99 6.30 1.87
C SER A 91 -2.40 4.89 1.97
N TYR A 92 -2.88 3.96 1.12
CA TYR A 92 -2.30 2.62 1.03
C TYR A 92 -0.92 2.57 0.37
N LYS A 93 -0.58 3.54 -0.48
CA LYS A 93 0.76 3.61 -1.10
C LYS A 93 1.82 4.16 -0.16
N THR A 94 1.44 5.08 0.72
CA THR A 94 2.39 5.91 1.48
C THR A 94 2.65 5.42 2.90
N CYS A 95 1.62 4.93 3.59
CA CYS A 95 1.71 4.72 5.04
C CYS A 95 1.32 3.31 5.52
N TYR A 96 0.68 2.50 4.68
CA TYR A 96 0.00 1.30 5.17
C TYR A 96 0.11 0.14 4.18
N SER A 97 0.70 -0.98 4.63
CA SER A 97 0.82 -2.19 3.81
C SER A 97 -0.54 -2.88 3.69
N LEU A 98 -1.24 -2.59 2.58
CA LEU A 98 -2.46 -3.30 2.16
C LEU A 98 -2.32 -4.82 2.26
N ARG A 99 -1.13 -5.35 1.95
CA ARG A 99 -0.79 -6.77 2.04
C ARG A 99 -0.86 -7.30 3.47
N ASP A 100 -0.37 -6.54 4.44
CA ASP A 100 -0.35 -6.96 5.84
C ASP A 100 -1.76 -6.99 6.42
N SER A 101 -2.61 -6.03 6.06
CA SER A 101 -4.02 -6.05 6.44
C SER A 101 -4.78 -7.23 5.82
N LEU A 102 -4.49 -7.55 4.55
CA LEU A 102 -5.04 -8.73 3.89
C LEU A 102 -4.62 -10.01 4.62
N ARG A 103 -3.34 -10.14 4.99
CA ARG A 103 -2.84 -11.28 5.77
C ARG A 103 -3.47 -11.36 7.15
N GLU A 104 -3.55 -10.24 7.86
CA GLU A 104 -4.16 -10.16 9.19
C GLU A 104 -5.63 -10.60 9.14
N GLY A 105 -6.41 -10.06 8.21
CA GLY A 105 -7.82 -10.41 8.16
C GLY A 105 -8.13 -11.79 7.58
N ILE A 106 -7.19 -12.40 6.82
CA ILE A 106 -7.24 -13.84 6.52
C ILE A 106 -7.03 -14.66 7.78
N ASN A 107 -6.00 -14.35 8.58
CA ASN A 107 -5.71 -15.06 9.82
C ASN A 107 -6.86 -14.96 10.84
N GLU A 108 -7.53 -13.80 10.89
CA GLU A 108 -8.66 -13.52 11.79
C GLU A 108 -10.04 -13.91 11.20
N GLU A 109 -10.05 -14.51 10.00
CA GLU A 109 -11.25 -14.90 9.26
C GLU A 109 -12.32 -13.79 9.26
N CYS A 110 -11.90 -12.56 8.97
CA CYS A 110 -12.77 -11.38 9.07
C CYS A 110 -13.20 -10.81 7.71
N PHE A 111 -12.62 -11.29 6.63
CA PHE A 111 -13.00 -10.91 5.28
C PHE A 111 -13.98 -11.93 4.70
N THR A 112 -15.23 -11.83 5.13
CA THR A 112 -16.33 -12.62 4.54
C THR A 112 -16.67 -12.11 3.14
N THR A 113 -17.36 -12.93 2.35
CA THR A 113 -17.89 -12.51 1.04
C THR A 113 -18.80 -11.29 1.18
N ASP A 114 -19.63 -11.22 2.22
CA ASP A 114 -20.52 -10.07 2.44
C ASP A 114 -19.73 -8.79 2.71
N PHE A 115 -18.71 -8.87 3.56
CA PHE A 115 -17.84 -7.73 3.84
C PHE A 115 -17.11 -7.29 2.57
N MET A 116 -16.46 -8.23 1.89
CA MET A 116 -15.67 -7.95 0.68
C MET A 116 -16.56 -7.44 -0.47
N SER A 117 -17.77 -7.99 -0.63
CA SER A 117 -18.75 -7.49 -1.59
C SER A 117 -19.17 -6.06 -1.29
N SER A 118 -19.35 -5.72 -0.01
CA SER A 118 -19.74 -4.36 0.39
C SER A 118 -18.65 -3.33 0.10
N VAL A 119 -17.37 -3.67 0.26
CA VAL A 119 -16.26 -2.72 0.06
C VAL A 119 -15.73 -2.70 -1.37
N LEU A 120 -15.88 -3.80 -2.12
CA LEU A 120 -15.49 -3.88 -3.53
C LEU A 120 -16.62 -3.50 -4.49
N GLY A 121 -17.89 -3.49 -4.04
CA GLY A 121 -19.05 -3.17 -4.87
C GLY A 121 -19.37 -4.25 -5.92
N ILE A 122 -19.01 -5.50 -5.65
CA ILE A 122 -19.20 -6.64 -6.55
C ILE A 122 -19.74 -7.84 -5.78
N ASP A 123 -20.65 -8.61 -6.37
CA ASP A 123 -21.17 -9.83 -5.75
C ASP A 123 -20.12 -10.94 -5.78
N ILE A 124 -19.78 -11.49 -4.60
CA ILE A 124 -18.74 -12.50 -4.45
C ILE A 124 -19.38 -13.83 -4.05
N ALA A 125 -19.13 -14.86 -4.84
CA ALA A 125 -19.55 -16.22 -4.52
C ALA A 125 -18.77 -16.77 -3.32
N SER A 126 -19.40 -17.64 -2.53
CA SER A 126 -18.78 -18.25 -1.35
C SER A 126 -17.50 -19.05 -1.64
N ASN A 127 -17.30 -19.49 -2.88
CA ASN A 127 -16.11 -20.21 -3.32
C ASN A 127 -15.64 -19.68 -4.67
N GLY A 128 -14.33 -19.58 -4.86
CA GLY A 128 -13.72 -19.21 -6.13
C GLY A 128 -12.69 -18.10 -6.00
N SER A 129 -12.38 -17.44 -7.11
CA SER A 129 -11.46 -16.31 -7.14
C SER A 129 -12.10 -15.11 -7.81
N ILE A 130 -11.80 -13.91 -7.34
CA ILE A 130 -12.24 -12.65 -7.95
C ILE A 130 -11.07 -11.69 -8.11
N GLU A 131 -10.98 -11.07 -9.27
CA GLU A 131 -9.97 -10.07 -9.55
C GLU A 131 -10.50 -8.69 -9.12
N SER A 132 -9.74 -7.99 -8.27
CA SER A 132 -9.97 -6.58 -7.95
C SER A 132 -8.97 -5.73 -8.71
N SER A 133 -9.45 -5.03 -9.73
CA SER A 133 -8.66 -4.07 -10.50
C SER A 133 -8.20 -2.88 -9.64
N LEU A 134 -8.99 -2.50 -8.62
CA LEU A 134 -8.67 -1.38 -7.72
C LEU A 134 -7.39 -1.65 -6.91
N PHE A 135 -7.21 -2.89 -6.46
CA PHE A 135 -6.06 -3.29 -5.65
C PHE A 135 -5.03 -4.13 -6.42
N GLY A 136 -5.33 -4.49 -7.67
CA GLY A 136 -4.51 -5.37 -8.49
C GLY A 136 -4.33 -6.77 -7.88
N TYR A 137 -5.31 -7.29 -7.16
CA TYR A 137 -5.18 -8.61 -6.52
C TYR A 137 -6.30 -9.54 -6.99
N ASN A 138 -5.96 -10.82 -7.14
CA ASN A 138 -6.90 -11.92 -7.20
C ASN A 138 -7.13 -12.44 -5.79
N PHE A 139 -8.36 -12.26 -5.30
CA PHE A 139 -8.81 -12.70 -3.99
C PHE A 139 -9.43 -14.10 -4.09
N ILE A 140 -9.03 -15.04 -3.23
CA ILE A 140 -9.50 -16.42 -3.24
C ILE A 140 -10.37 -16.68 -2.03
N PHE A 141 -11.60 -17.11 -2.27
CA PHE A 141 -12.61 -17.40 -1.25
C PHE A 141 -12.87 -18.89 -1.12
N ARG A 142 -13.09 -19.34 0.11
CA ARG A 142 -13.57 -20.68 0.44
C ARG A 142 -14.58 -20.59 1.58
N ASN A 143 -15.73 -21.23 1.41
CA ASN A 143 -16.82 -21.25 2.38
C ASN A 143 -17.25 -19.86 2.87
N GLY A 144 -17.22 -18.86 1.99
CA GLY A 144 -17.66 -17.50 2.31
C GLY A 144 -16.60 -16.62 2.96
N VAL A 145 -15.34 -17.05 3.03
CA VAL A 145 -14.24 -16.30 3.66
C VAL A 145 -13.05 -16.20 2.72
N LEU A 146 -12.37 -15.05 2.71
CA LEU A 146 -11.10 -14.88 2.01
C LEU A 146 -10.03 -15.74 2.67
N VAL A 147 -9.40 -16.63 1.90
CA VAL A 147 -8.37 -17.55 2.39
C VAL A 147 -6.99 -17.27 1.81
N ASP A 148 -6.92 -16.57 0.67
CA ASP A 148 -5.66 -16.23 0.03
C ASP A 148 -5.83 -15.06 -0.93
N PHE A 149 -4.73 -14.44 -1.34
CA PHE A 149 -4.70 -13.43 -2.39
C PHE A 149 -3.37 -13.48 -3.14
N MET A 150 -3.43 -13.18 -4.44
CA MET A 150 -2.24 -13.12 -5.30
C MET A 150 -2.26 -11.88 -6.16
N ASP A 151 -1.07 -11.39 -6.51
CA ASP A 151 -0.87 -10.33 -7.48
C ASP A 151 -1.56 -10.70 -8.81
N SER A 152 -2.45 -9.85 -9.33
CA SER A 152 -3.19 -10.16 -10.56
C SER A 152 -2.30 -10.17 -11.81
N GLU A 153 -1.17 -9.47 -11.76
CA GLU A 153 -0.12 -9.47 -12.80
C GLU A 153 0.94 -10.54 -12.56
N GLY A 154 0.83 -11.34 -11.49
CA GLY A 154 1.80 -12.35 -11.11
C GLY A 154 3.15 -11.80 -10.66
N LEU A 155 3.22 -10.53 -10.26
CA LEU A 155 4.45 -9.92 -9.75
C LEU A 155 4.76 -10.40 -8.32
N SER A 156 6.05 -10.43 -7.99
CA SER A 156 6.48 -10.67 -6.61
C SER A 156 6.16 -9.48 -5.70
N GLU A 157 6.26 -9.70 -4.39
CA GLU A 157 6.09 -8.65 -3.37
C GLU A 157 7.04 -7.46 -3.60
N LYS A 158 8.31 -7.75 -3.89
CA LYS A 158 9.34 -6.72 -4.11
C LYS A 158 9.04 -5.92 -5.37
N ILE A 159 8.71 -6.61 -6.48
CA ILE A 159 8.42 -5.95 -7.75
C ILE A 159 7.18 -5.06 -7.63
N ARG A 160 6.12 -5.53 -6.98
CA ARG A 160 4.92 -4.72 -6.72
C ARG A 160 5.24 -3.49 -5.89
N SER A 161 5.93 -3.66 -4.75
CA SER A 161 6.31 -2.53 -3.90
C SER A 161 7.13 -1.49 -4.67
N TRP A 162 8.07 -1.93 -5.49
CA TRP A 162 8.84 -1.04 -6.35
C TRP A 162 7.96 -0.32 -7.39
N LYS A 163 7.02 -1.04 -8.04
CA LYS A 163 6.05 -0.44 -8.98
C LYS A 163 5.16 0.60 -8.31
N ASP A 164 4.73 0.36 -7.07
CA ASP A 164 3.86 1.28 -6.34
C ASP A 164 4.61 2.55 -5.89
N ILE A 165 5.85 2.41 -5.42
CA ILE A 165 6.68 3.53 -4.93
C ILE A 165 7.26 4.34 -6.10
N ALA A 166 7.64 3.67 -7.18
CA ALA A 166 8.46 4.21 -8.26
C ALA A 166 7.96 3.74 -9.64
N PRO A 167 6.68 3.98 -10.00
CA PRO A 167 6.05 3.40 -11.19
C PRO A 167 6.78 3.75 -12.49
N HIS A 168 7.28 4.98 -12.62
CA HIS A 168 8.01 5.42 -13.81
C HIS A 168 9.30 4.60 -14.04
N TYR A 169 10.01 4.27 -12.96
CA TYR A 169 11.23 3.48 -13.04
C TYR A 169 10.95 2.02 -13.33
N TYR A 170 9.93 1.45 -12.67
CA TYR A 170 9.46 0.11 -12.97
C TYR A 170 9.13 -0.04 -14.47
N GLU A 171 8.30 0.86 -15.04
CA GLU A 171 7.89 0.77 -16.44
C GLU A 171 9.08 0.91 -17.40
N LYS A 172 10.02 1.80 -17.10
CA LYS A 172 11.26 1.94 -17.89
C LYS A 172 12.06 0.63 -17.89
N HIS A 173 12.25 0.03 -16.73
CA HIS A 173 13.02 -1.21 -16.60
C HIS A 173 12.31 -2.42 -17.21
N LYS A 174 10.98 -2.47 -17.10
CA LYS A 174 10.15 -3.47 -17.76
C LYS A 174 10.31 -3.38 -19.28
N LEU A 175 10.16 -2.18 -19.85
CA LEU A 175 10.35 -1.95 -21.28
C LEU A 175 11.76 -2.31 -21.76
N LEU A 176 12.79 -1.95 -21.00
CA LEU A 176 14.18 -2.31 -21.31
C LEU A 176 14.39 -3.84 -21.31
N ALA A 177 13.85 -4.53 -20.32
CA ALA A 177 13.94 -5.99 -20.23
C ALA A 177 13.16 -6.68 -21.34
N GLU A 178 11.95 -6.21 -21.66
CA GLU A 178 11.11 -6.74 -22.74
C GLU A 178 11.76 -6.52 -24.11
N ASN A 179 12.36 -5.35 -24.36
CA ASN A 179 13.09 -5.07 -25.60
C ASN A 179 14.32 -5.99 -25.78
N HIS A 180 14.95 -6.41 -24.68
CA HIS A 180 16.16 -7.23 -24.72
C HIS A 180 15.87 -8.74 -24.72
N PHE A 181 14.93 -9.20 -23.90
CA PHE A 181 14.62 -10.63 -23.73
C PHE A 181 13.37 -11.09 -24.51
N GLY A 182 12.55 -10.16 -24.98
CA GLY A 182 11.23 -10.42 -25.57
C GLY A 182 10.09 -10.32 -24.55
N ILE A 183 8.90 -9.93 -25.03
CA ILE A 183 7.67 -9.85 -24.25
C ILE A 183 7.32 -11.22 -23.68
N ASN A 184 6.87 -11.27 -22.41
CA ASN A 184 6.51 -12.49 -21.68
C ASN A 184 7.67 -13.49 -21.46
N ASN A 185 8.92 -13.08 -21.64
CA ASN A 185 10.06 -13.95 -21.34
C ASN A 185 10.27 -14.04 -19.81
N PRO A 186 10.41 -15.25 -19.21
CA PRO A 186 10.68 -15.39 -17.77
C PRO A 186 11.90 -14.62 -17.26
N LYS A 187 12.87 -14.33 -18.14
CA LYS A 187 14.04 -13.50 -17.82
C LYS A 187 13.69 -12.05 -17.50
N VAL A 188 12.56 -11.53 -18.01
CA VAL A 188 12.04 -10.19 -17.67
C VAL A 188 11.72 -10.12 -16.18
N ASN A 189 10.93 -11.06 -15.66
CA ASN A 189 10.58 -11.07 -14.24
C ASN A 189 11.82 -11.25 -13.35
N LYS A 190 12.77 -12.12 -13.75
CA LYS A 190 14.03 -12.26 -13.01
C LYS A 190 14.84 -10.96 -12.96
N TYR A 191 14.89 -10.23 -14.08
CA TYR A 191 15.54 -8.92 -14.13
C TYR A 191 14.83 -7.90 -13.22
N LEU A 192 13.51 -7.83 -13.28
CA LEU A 192 12.72 -6.93 -12.44
C LEU A 192 12.88 -7.26 -10.96
N GLU A 193 12.96 -8.55 -10.59
CA GLU A 193 13.21 -8.99 -9.21
C GLU A 193 14.54 -8.47 -8.69
N MET A 194 15.60 -8.58 -9.49
CA MET A 194 16.92 -8.07 -9.13
C MET A 194 16.91 -6.55 -8.95
N GLN A 195 16.20 -5.82 -9.82
CA GLN A 195 16.07 -4.36 -9.70
C GLN A 195 15.25 -3.97 -8.45
N ALA A 196 14.15 -4.67 -8.19
CA ALA A 196 13.31 -4.42 -7.02
C ALA A 196 14.03 -4.72 -5.71
N GLU A 197 14.78 -5.83 -5.65
CA GLU A 197 15.63 -6.18 -4.52
C GLU A 197 16.70 -5.13 -4.29
N ALA A 198 17.34 -4.65 -5.36
CA ALA A 198 18.31 -3.59 -5.23
C ALA A 198 17.69 -2.27 -4.76
N PHE A 199 16.54 -1.89 -5.34
CA PHE A 199 15.79 -0.70 -4.94
C PHE A 199 15.46 -0.73 -3.44
N SER A 200 15.00 -1.89 -2.93
CA SER A 200 14.60 -2.04 -1.53
C SER A 200 15.74 -1.87 -0.52
N SER A 201 17.01 -2.02 -0.93
CA SER A 201 18.15 -1.84 -0.04
C SER A 201 18.74 -0.42 -0.06
N ILE A 202 18.29 0.45 -0.97
CA ILE A 202 18.81 1.81 -1.10
C ILE A 202 18.16 2.70 -0.03
N SER A 203 19.00 3.42 0.72
CA SER A 203 18.53 4.37 1.73
C SER A 203 17.74 5.53 1.12
N LEU A 204 16.84 6.15 1.89
CA LEU A 204 16.04 7.29 1.44
C LEU A 204 16.90 8.49 1.01
N GLU A 205 18.06 8.69 1.64
CA GLU A 205 19.01 9.75 1.29
C GLU A 205 19.73 9.45 -0.03
N SER A 206 20.15 8.20 -0.23
CA SER A 206 20.70 7.71 -1.50
C SER A 206 19.67 7.81 -2.64
N LEU A 207 18.39 7.53 -2.38
CA LEU A 207 17.30 7.69 -3.36
C LEU A 207 17.10 9.15 -3.78
N LYS A 208 17.22 10.11 -2.86
CA LYS A 208 17.14 11.54 -3.19
C LYS A 208 18.29 11.99 -4.10
N ILE A 209 19.50 11.49 -3.84
CA ILE A 209 20.68 11.76 -4.68
C ILE A 209 20.49 11.15 -6.08
N LEU A 210 20.05 9.89 -6.13
CA LEU A 210 19.72 9.17 -7.36
C LEU A 210 18.71 9.92 -8.23
N ASN A 211 17.59 10.31 -7.64
CA ASN A 211 16.52 11.01 -8.35
C ASN A 211 16.93 12.40 -8.85
N SER A 212 17.90 13.05 -8.20
CA SER A 212 18.38 14.39 -8.59
C SER A 212 19.50 14.36 -9.63
N HIS A 213 20.31 13.30 -9.68
CA HIS A 213 21.53 13.26 -10.50
C HIS A 213 21.52 12.21 -11.63
N ALA A 214 20.67 11.18 -11.53
CA ALA A 214 20.58 10.12 -12.52
C ALA A 214 19.14 9.64 -12.68
N PRO A 215 18.24 10.47 -13.23
CA PRO A 215 16.86 10.08 -13.52
C PRO A 215 16.85 8.94 -14.54
N GLY A 216 16.80 7.72 -14.03
CA GLY A 216 16.66 6.49 -14.81
C GLY A 216 17.72 5.44 -14.52
N ALA A 217 18.43 5.59 -13.39
CA ALA A 217 19.47 4.72 -12.89
C ALA A 217 19.05 3.25 -12.71
N ASN A 218 19.99 2.35 -13.01
CA ASN A 218 19.87 0.93 -12.72
C ASN A 218 20.16 0.67 -11.24
N TYR A 219 19.13 0.43 -10.43
CA TYR A 219 19.25 0.30 -8.98
C TYR A 219 20.18 -0.85 -8.56
N ALA A 220 20.21 -1.96 -9.30
CA ALA A 220 21.15 -3.06 -9.03
C ALA A 220 22.61 -2.62 -9.20
N MET A 221 22.90 -1.80 -10.20
CA MET A 221 24.23 -1.22 -10.38
C MET A 221 24.56 -0.24 -9.24
N PHE A 222 23.62 0.59 -8.83
CA PHE A 222 23.81 1.52 -7.70
C PHE A 222 24.08 0.79 -6.39
N LYS A 223 23.33 -0.27 -6.08
CA LYS A 223 23.60 -1.11 -4.92
C LYS A 223 25.02 -1.64 -4.93
N LEU A 224 25.48 -2.19 -6.05
CA LEU A 224 26.85 -2.71 -6.18
C LEU A 224 27.92 -1.63 -5.94
N LEU A 225 27.65 -0.38 -6.30
CA LEU A 225 28.62 0.71 -6.15
C LEU A 225 28.68 1.29 -4.74
N PHE A 226 27.56 1.32 -4.02
CA PHE A 226 27.48 1.89 -2.68
C PHE A 226 27.64 0.85 -1.56
N GLU A 227 27.37 -0.43 -1.84
CA GLU A 227 27.49 -1.52 -0.86
C GLU A 227 28.72 -2.43 -1.10
N SER A 228 29.53 -2.19 -2.15
CA SER A 228 30.78 -2.95 -2.34
C SER A 228 31.81 -2.57 -1.26
N PRO A 229 32.31 -3.53 -0.47
CA PRO A 229 33.37 -3.30 0.50
C PRO A 229 34.74 -3.38 -0.20
N ALA A 230 35.12 -2.34 -0.96
CA ALA A 230 36.52 -1.94 -1.22
C ALA A 230 36.61 -0.94 -2.39
N ASP A 231 37.19 0.25 -2.13
CA ASP A 231 38.08 1.04 -3.01
C ASP A 231 37.76 1.28 -4.50
N THR A 232 36.53 1.09 -4.97
CA THR A 232 36.12 1.56 -6.30
C THR A 232 34.98 2.56 -6.18
N SER A 233 35.31 3.78 -5.78
CA SER A 233 34.42 4.94 -5.95
C SER A 233 34.39 5.31 -7.44
N LEU A 234 33.57 4.62 -8.23
CA LEU A 234 33.21 5.11 -9.56
C LEU A 234 32.31 6.34 -9.38
N SER A 235 32.63 7.41 -10.08
CA SER A 235 31.83 8.62 -10.10
C SER A 235 30.50 8.37 -10.83
N ILE A 236 29.44 9.08 -10.44
CA ILE A 236 28.11 9.00 -11.10
C ILE A 236 28.21 9.27 -12.61
N GLY A 237 29.21 10.06 -13.05
CA GLY A 237 29.48 10.32 -14.47
C GLY A 237 29.91 9.08 -15.24
N GLU A 238 30.75 8.23 -14.65
CA GLU A 238 31.28 7.00 -15.29
C GLU A 238 30.20 5.90 -15.46
N LEU A 239 29.07 6.03 -14.74
CA LEU A 239 27.95 5.09 -14.82
C LEU A 239 27.00 5.35 -15.99
N ASN A 240 26.95 6.59 -16.46
CA ASN A 240 26.09 6.98 -17.57
C ASN A 240 26.63 6.48 -18.93
N ASP A 241 27.90 6.08 -18.96
CA ASP A 241 28.62 5.67 -20.18
C ASP A 241 28.68 4.15 -20.37
N LEU A 242 28.23 3.34 -19.40
CA LEU A 242 28.24 1.88 -19.51
C LEU A 242 27.05 1.35 -20.29
N SER A 243 27.32 0.57 -21.32
CA SER A 243 26.29 -0.15 -22.08
C SER A 243 25.70 -1.32 -21.27
N LEU A 244 24.47 -1.72 -21.59
CA LEU A 244 23.79 -2.85 -20.94
C LEU A 244 24.62 -4.17 -20.99
N ALA A 245 25.45 -4.34 -22.03
CA ALA A 245 26.34 -5.49 -22.18
C ALA A 245 27.53 -5.46 -21.20
N GLU A 246 28.02 -4.27 -20.85
CA GLU A 246 29.06 -4.05 -19.84
C GLU A 246 28.49 -4.21 -18.43
N ILE A 247 27.26 -3.75 -18.23
CA ILE A 247 26.49 -3.95 -16.99
C ILE A 247 26.25 -5.46 -16.74
N GLN A 248 25.92 -6.23 -17.77
CA GLN A 248 25.74 -7.68 -17.63
C GLN A 248 27.04 -8.42 -17.28
N LYS A 249 28.20 -7.96 -17.77
CA LYS A 249 29.51 -8.57 -17.40
C LYS A 249 29.85 -8.37 -15.93
N ILE A 250 29.53 -7.21 -15.37
CA ILE A 250 29.82 -6.87 -13.97
C ILE A 250 28.84 -7.57 -13.01
N VAL A 251 27.56 -7.70 -13.39
CA VAL A 251 26.51 -8.27 -12.52
C VAL A 251 26.38 -9.81 -12.65
N PHE A 252 26.75 -10.41 -13.79
CA PHE A 252 26.58 -11.85 -14.03
C PHE A 252 27.86 -12.69 -14.00
N PHE A 253 29.05 -12.11 -13.82
CA PHE A 253 30.31 -12.87 -13.75
C PHE A 253 31.18 -12.48 -12.55
N GLU A 254 30.69 -12.71 -11.34
CA GLU A 254 31.49 -13.24 -10.24
C GLU A 254 30.67 -14.29 -9.46
N LYS A 255 30.51 -15.45 -10.09
CA LYS A 255 30.80 -16.80 -9.53
C LYS A 255 30.58 -17.87 -10.59
#